data_AF-A0AA36BNV8-F1
#
_entry.id   AF-A0AA36BNV8-F1
#
_cell.length_a   1.000
_cell.length_b   1.000
_cell.length_c   1.000
_cell.angle_alpha   90.00
_cell.angle_beta   90.00
_cell.angle_gamma   90.00
#
_symmetry.space_group_name_H-M   'P 1'
#
loop_
_entity.id
_entity.type
_entity.pdbx_description
1 polymer ?
#
loop_
_entity_poly.entity_id
_entity_poly.type
_entity_poly.pdbx_seq_one_letter_code
_entity_poly.pdbx_strand_id
1 'polypeptide(L)'
;MNDKFSAEKLANEVREKKPDNLVALTNLAFIHICTMEISLRKTLDKEKMRENIKESIQYLEKIQCAFPHHIDKALMGRTLAFIGLFKISPHNFRSQPAEEYFQRALHISPDDRYVLEKSAYHYIRSNQLEQGRELFEKAIEIKATSYSHHRLGSLYLRMDTPTYTYVPVNKQFSTETNVFAKVLKHAQSIPPRERNELINKAGYHFEQSLELCHESSAALYDIILLYMSLKEYDNARKYCERFKSIVKDIKMQDVNFNILFGRLCIKEADGKNDEEEKDQLRRTGMDRFVLALKSAVECLPFNKDLIEIWEIKEIILDLYEYGNGNTEYKKFVLEFIHSVEDLANDKAFQNILHESEL
;
A
#
# COMPACT_ATOMS: atom_id res chain seq x y z
N MET A 1 -12.45 -0.62 -11.33
CA MET A 1 -13.09 -0.57 -9.98
C MET A 1 -14.58 -0.94 -10.03
N ASN A 2 -15.31 -0.55 -11.09
CA ASN A 2 -16.72 -0.95 -11.33
C ASN A 2 -16.94 -2.48 -11.32
N ASP A 3 -15.97 -3.25 -11.80
CA ASP A 3 -16.08 -4.71 -11.91
C ASP A 3 -16.23 -5.44 -10.56
N LYS A 4 -15.64 -4.93 -9.46
CA LYS A 4 -15.67 -5.60 -8.15
C LYS A 4 -17.01 -5.47 -7.43
N PHE A 5 -17.60 -4.27 -7.39
CA PHE A 5 -18.92 -4.06 -6.81
C PHE A 5 -20.00 -4.79 -7.61
N SER A 6 -19.86 -4.81 -8.94
CA SER A 6 -20.71 -5.61 -9.81
C SER A 6 -20.56 -7.11 -9.55
N ALA A 7 -19.32 -7.60 -9.36
CA ALA A 7 -19.07 -9.00 -9.01
C ALA A 7 -19.61 -9.38 -7.63
N GLU A 8 -19.51 -8.48 -6.65
CA GLU A 8 -20.06 -8.68 -5.29
C GLU A 8 -21.57 -8.78 -5.32
N LYS A 9 -22.22 -7.83 -6.01
CA LYS A 9 -23.66 -7.84 -6.22
C LYS A 9 -24.12 -9.13 -6.90
N LEU A 10 -23.46 -9.52 -7.99
CA LEU A 10 -23.80 -10.74 -8.72
C LEU A 10 -23.63 -11.99 -7.84
N ALA A 11 -22.54 -12.08 -7.08
CA ALA A 11 -22.30 -13.21 -6.20
C ALA A 11 -23.32 -13.27 -5.05
N ASN A 12 -23.76 -12.12 -4.52
CA ASN A 12 -24.84 -12.01 -3.55
C ASN A 12 -26.19 -12.44 -4.14
N GLU A 13 -26.54 -12.01 -5.35
CA GLU A 13 -27.77 -12.43 -6.04
C GLU A 13 -27.80 -13.95 -6.28
N VAL A 14 -26.65 -14.55 -6.61
CA VAL A 14 -26.54 -16.01 -6.76
C VAL A 14 -26.67 -16.71 -5.40
N ARG A 15 -26.06 -16.17 -4.34
CA ARG A 15 -26.17 -16.70 -2.97
C ARG A 15 -27.60 -16.67 -2.46
N GLU A 16 -28.35 -15.59 -2.70
CA GLU A 16 -29.76 -15.47 -2.30
C GLU A 16 -30.64 -16.53 -2.96
N LYS A 17 -30.39 -16.83 -4.24
CA LYS A 17 -31.13 -17.85 -4.99
C LYS A 17 -30.65 -19.28 -4.68
N LYS A 18 -29.36 -19.45 -4.39
CA LYS A 18 -28.70 -20.73 -4.13
C LYS A 18 -27.67 -20.58 -3.00
N PRO A 19 -28.08 -20.68 -1.73
CA PRO A 19 -27.22 -20.41 -0.57
C PRO A 19 -25.96 -21.29 -0.49
N ASP A 20 -26.02 -22.50 -1.04
CA ASP A 20 -24.90 -23.47 -1.03
C ASP A 20 -24.10 -23.48 -2.34
N ASN A 21 -24.23 -22.44 -3.19
CA ASN A 21 -23.41 -22.34 -4.39
C ASN A 21 -21.95 -22.03 -4.02
N LEU A 22 -21.11 -23.07 -4.04
CA LEU A 22 -19.70 -23.02 -3.61
C LEU A 22 -18.85 -22.03 -4.44
N VAL A 23 -19.17 -21.82 -5.72
CA VAL A 23 -18.49 -20.84 -6.58
C VAL A 23 -18.84 -19.41 -6.13
N ALA A 24 -20.12 -19.13 -5.87
CA ALA A 24 -20.57 -17.83 -5.38
C ALA A 24 -19.98 -17.52 -4.00
N LEU A 25 -19.98 -18.50 -3.09
CA LEU A 25 -19.35 -18.37 -1.77
C LEU A 25 -17.83 -18.13 -1.87
N THR A 26 -17.14 -18.78 -2.81
CA THR A 26 -15.71 -18.54 -3.06
C THR A 26 -15.47 -17.13 -3.58
N ASN A 27 -16.30 -16.67 -4.52
CA ASN A 27 -16.19 -15.32 -5.07
C ASN A 27 -16.46 -14.26 -3.99
N LEU A 28 -17.46 -14.47 -3.12
CA LEU A 28 -17.72 -13.56 -2.00
C LEU A 28 -16.56 -13.54 -1.00
N ALA A 29 -16.03 -14.71 -0.61
CA ALA A 29 -14.84 -14.78 0.24
C ALA A 29 -13.65 -14.06 -0.38
N PHE A 30 -13.42 -14.22 -1.70
CA PHE A 30 -12.37 -13.51 -2.42
C PHE A 30 -12.57 -11.99 -2.40
N ILE A 31 -13.80 -11.55 -2.67
CA ILE A 31 -14.15 -10.14 -2.71
C ILE A 31 -13.97 -9.52 -1.33
N HIS A 32 -14.46 -10.15 -0.26
CA HIS A 32 -14.30 -9.67 1.10
C HIS A 32 -12.83 -9.51 1.53
N ILE A 33 -11.94 -10.44 1.16
CA ILE A 33 -10.49 -10.29 1.38
C ILE A 33 -9.94 -9.10 0.58
N CYS A 34 -10.36 -8.95 -0.67
CA CYS A 34 -9.89 -7.86 -1.52
C CYS A 34 -10.45 -6.49 -1.13
N THR A 35 -11.68 -6.43 -0.61
CA THR A 35 -12.31 -5.20 -0.14
C THR A 35 -11.75 -4.78 1.20
N MET A 36 -11.27 -5.71 2.04
CA MET A 36 -10.53 -5.40 3.28
C MET A 36 -9.40 -4.37 3.04
N GLU A 37 -8.51 -4.64 2.08
CA GLU A 37 -7.39 -3.74 1.74
C GLU A 37 -7.83 -2.41 1.10
N ILE A 38 -9.03 -2.34 0.54
CA ILE A 38 -9.58 -1.14 -0.13
C ILE A 38 -10.34 -0.28 0.87
N SER A 39 -11.17 -0.88 1.74
CA SER A 39 -11.92 -0.19 2.79
C SER A 39 -10.97 0.51 3.77
N LEU A 40 -9.83 -0.12 4.10
CA LEU A 40 -8.75 0.52 4.85
C LEU A 40 -8.25 1.82 4.20
N ARG A 41 -8.16 1.84 2.86
CA ARG A 41 -7.68 3.02 2.11
C ARG A 41 -8.77 4.07 1.85
N LYS A 42 -10.04 3.77 2.12
CA LYS A 42 -11.17 4.65 1.76
C LYS A 42 -11.96 5.18 2.95
N THR A 43 -12.29 4.35 3.93
CA THR A 43 -13.31 4.69 4.94
C THR A 43 -12.99 4.30 6.38
N LEU A 44 -11.86 3.61 6.64
CA LEU A 44 -11.44 3.17 7.98
C LEU A 44 -12.53 2.44 8.80
N ASP A 45 -13.48 1.77 8.13
CA ASP A 45 -14.57 1.06 8.81
C ASP A 45 -14.09 -0.31 9.34
N LYS A 46 -13.60 -0.31 10.58
CA LYS A 46 -13.05 -1.50 11.26
C LYS A 46 -14.12 -2.55 11.60
N GLU A 47 -15.38 -2.15 11.81
CA GLU A 47 -16.45 -3.06 12.20
C GLU A 47 -16.95 -3.88 11.03
N LYS A 48 -17.28 -3.21 9.91
CA LYS A 48 -17.66 -3.88 8.66
C LYS A 48 -16.56 -4.82 8.17
N MET A 49 -15.31 -4.46 8.39
CA MET A 49 -14.18 -5.33 8.07
C MET A 49 -14.18 -6.63 8.89
N ARG A 50 -14.40 -6.54 10.21
CA ARG A 50 -14.45 -7.73 11.08
C ARG A 50 -15.59 -8.65 10.69
N GLU A 51 -16.74 -8.09 10.33
CA GLU A 51 -17.89 -8.85 9.84
C GLU A 51 -17.57 -9.59 8.53
N ASN A 52 -17.02 -8.88 7.53
CA ASN A 52 -16.62 -9.47 6.26
C ASN A 52 -15.59 -10.60 6.43
N ILE A 53 -14.64 -10.46 7.35
CA ILE A 53 -13.66 -11.51 7.67
C ILE A 53 -14.36 -12.73 8.24
N LYS A 54 -15.28 -12.53 9.19
CA LYS A 54 -16.02 -13.63 9.83
C LYS A 54 -16.85 -14.40 8.81
N GLU A 55 -17.57 -13.71 7.93
CA GLU A 55 -18.35 -14.36 6.87
C GLU A 55 -17.46 -15.14 5.90
N SER A 56 -16.33 -14.56 5.50
CA SER A 56 -15.40 -15.20 4.56
C SER A 56 -14.83 -16.49 5.13
N ILE A 57 -14.48 -16.51 6.42
CA ILE A 57 -14.01 -17.72 7.09
C ILE A 57 -15.09 -18.80 7.05
N GLN A 58 -16.35 -18.45 7.36
CA GLN A 58 -17.47 -19.40 7.29
C GLN A 58 -17.67 -19.96 5.88
N TYR A 59 -17.50 -19.14 4.84
CA TYR A 59 -17.59 -19.60 3.46
C TYR A 59 -16.47 -20.58 3.13
N LEU A 60 -15.23 -20.27 3.51
CA LEU A 60 -14.08 -21.13 3.25
C LEU A 60 -14.18 -22.47 3.99
N GLU A 61 -14.68 -22.49 5.22
CA GLU A 61 -14.95 -23.72 5.99
C GLU A 61 -16.01 -24.59 5.30
N LYS A 62 -17.11 -24.00 4.82
CA LYS A 62 -18.13 -24.72 4.06
C LYS A 62 -17.56 -25.35 2.78
N ILE A 63 -16.75 -24.61 2.03
CA ILE A 63 -16.11 -25.10 0.81
C ILE A 63 -15.15 -26.24 1.14
N GLN A 64 -14.37 -26.13 2.21
CA GLN A 64 -13.45 -27.18 2.63
C GLN A 64 -14.17 -28.50 2.94
N CYS A 65 -15.32 -28.46 3.63
CA CYS A 65 -16.11 -29.65 3.97
C CYS A 65 -16.74 -30.35 2.75
N ALA A 66 -16.97 -29.64 1.65
CA ALA A 66 -17.62 -30.19 0.45
C ALA A 66 -16.65 -30.94 -0.50
N PHE A 67 -15.35 -30.95 -0.20
CA PHE A 67 -14.33 -31.65 -0.98
C PHE A 67 -14.04 -33.05 -0.44
N PRO A 68 -13.70 -34.04 -1.30
CA PRO A 68 -13.51 -33.97 -2.76
C PRO A 68 -14.79 -34.14 -3.60
N HIS A 69 -15.95 -34.32 -2.96
CA HIS A 69 -17.12 -34.86 -3.63
C HIS A 69 -17.81 -33.86 -4.57
N HIS A 70 -17.66 -32.55 -4.35
CA HIS A 70 -18.44 -31.52 -5.06
C HIS A 70 -17.62 -30.35 -5.64
N ILE A 71 -16.29 -30.40 -5.57
CA ILE A 71 -15.41 -29.28 -5.92
C ILE A 71 -14.25 -29.79 -6.78
N ASP A 72 -13.94 -29.09 -7.89
CA ASP A 72 -12.77 -29.40 -8.70
C ASP A 72 -11.44 -29.02 -7.98
N LYS A 73 -10.32 -29.54 -8.51
CA LYS A 73 -9.00 -29.31 -7.92
C LYS A 73 -8.61 -27.83 -7.93
N ALA A 74 -8.91 -27.09 -8.99
CA ALA A 74 -8.51 -25.68 -9.14
C ALA A 74 -9.20 -24.80 -8.09
N LEU A 75 -10.50 -24.99 -7.91
CA LEU A 75 -11.29 -24.28 -6.91
C LEU A 75 -10.79 -24.61 -5.50
N MET A 76 -10.54 -25.89 -5.20
CA MET A 76 -9.96 -26.28 -3.91
C MET A 76 -8.56 -25.68 -3.67
N GLY A 77 -7.68 -25.70 -4.68
CA GLY A 77 -6.35 -25.09 -4.61
C GLY A 77 -6.43 -23.61 -4.24
N ARG A 78 -7.31 -22.86 -4.91
CA ARG A 78 -7.57 -21.44 -4.59
C ARG A 78 -8.13 -21.26 -3.19
N THR A 79 -9.10 -22.06 -2.77
CA THR A 79 -9.68 -22.03 -1.42
C THR A 79 -8.62 -22.23 -0.34
N LEU A 80 -7.72 -23.19 -0.51
CA LEU A 80 -6.63 -23.42 0.44
C LEU A 80 -5.66 -22.24 0.48
N ALA A 81 -5.26 -21.70 -0.68
CA ALA A 81 -4.43 -20.50 -0.74
C ALA A 81 -5.12 -19.31 -0.03
N PHE A 82 -6.44 -19.16 -0.16
CA PHE A 82 -7.21 -18.14 0.56
C PHE A 82 -7.20 -18.33 2.07
N ILE A 83 -7.40 -19.56 2.55
CA ILE A 83 -7.32 -19.86 3.98
C ILE A 83 -5.92 -19.53 4.48
N GLY A 84 -4.86 -19.91 3.74
CA GLY A 84 -3.48 -19.55 4.05
C GLY A 84 -3.28 -18.03 4.18
N LEU A 85 -3.82 -17.24 3.24
CA LEU A 85 -3.78 -15.77 3.30
C LEU A 85 -4.48 -15.21 4.54
N PHE A 86 -5.64 -15.75 4.90
CA PHE A 86 -6.34 -15.37 6.13
C PHE A 86 -5.52 -15.67 7.38
N LYS A 87 -4.83 -16.81 7.42
CA LYS A 87 -4.00 -17.21 8.56
C LYS A 87 -2.79 -16.30 8.76
N ILE A 88 -2.20 -15.75 7.70
CA ILE A 88 -1.09 -14.78 7.77
C ILE A 88 -1.54 -13.32 7.84
N SER A 89 -2.85 -13.07 7.80
CA SER A 89 -3.40 -11.73 7.90
C SER A 89 -3.19 -11.20 9.31
N PRO A 90 -2.65 -9.98 9.49
CA PRO A 90 -2.46 -9.39 10.81
C PRO A 90 -3.78 -9.15 11.55
N HIS A 91 -4.92 -9.18 10.85
CA HIS A 91 -6.26 -9.04 11.43
C HIS A 91 -6.87 -10.37 11.91
N ASN A 92 -6.13 -11.49 11.77
CA ASN A 92 -6.54 -12.79 12.27
C ASN A 92 -5.87 -13.07 13.62
N PHE A 93 -6.63 -12.88 14.70
CA PHE A 93 -6.17 -13.03 16.09
C PHE A 93 -5.87 -14.48 16.51
N ARG A 94 -5.94 -15.46 15.58
CA ARG A 94 -5.64 -16.88 15.81
C ARG A 94 -4.59 -17.36 14.82
N SER A 95 -3.36 -16.84 14.95
CA SER A 95 -2.19 -17.28 14.18
C SER A 95 -2.04 -18.80 14.30
N GLN A 96 -2.14 -19.50 13.18
CA GLN A 96 -1.90 -20.94 13.01
C GLN A 96 -0.97 -21.10 11.79
N PRO A 97 -0.27 -22.24 11.63
CA PRO A 97 0.69 -22.40 10.54
C PRO A 97 -0.03 -22.30 9.19
N ALA A 98 0.29 -21.25 8.42
CA ALA A 98 -0.30 -21.04 7.09
C ALA A 98 0.40 -21.87 6.00
N GLU A 99 1.64 -22.30 6.26
CA GLU A 99 2.49 -23.05 5.32
C GLU A 99 1.78 -24.29 4.78
N GLU A 100 1.12 -25.08 5.64
CA GLU A 100 0.44 -26.32 5.23
C GLU A 100 -0.64 -26.05 4.16
N TYR A 101 -1.36 -24.94 4.28
CA TYR A 101 -2.39 -24.56 3.30
C TYR A 101 -1.78 -24.22 1.95
N PHE A 102 -0.66 -23.48 1.92
CA PHE A 102 0.01 -23.14 0.67
C PHE A 102 0.67 -24.35 0.01
N GLN A 103 1.28 -25.24 0.80
CA GLN A 103 1.85 -26.50 0.30
C GLN A 103 0.76 -27.40 -0.30
N ARG A 104 -0.38 -27.55 0.40
CA ARG A 104 -1.51 -28.33 -0.12
C ARG A 104 -2.14 -27.69 -1.34
N ALA A 105 -2.25 -26.36 -1.37
CA ALA A 105 -2.73 -25.63 -2.55
C ALA A 105 -1.85 -25.90 -3.77
N LEU A 106 -0.52 -25.80 -3.61
CA LEU A 106 0.46 -26.09 -4.67
C LEU A 106 0.42 -27.56 -5.10
N HIS A 107 0.22 -28.49 -4.16
CA HIS A 107 0.10 -29.91 -4.49
C HIS A 107 -1.17 -30.20 -5.32
N ILE A 108 -2.29 -29.59 -4.97
CA ILE A 108 -3.58 -29.81 -5.65
C ILE A 108 -3.64 -29.09 -7.00
N SER A 109 -3.05 -27.89 -7.10
CA SER A 109 -3.10 -27.02 -8.28
C SER A 109 -1.75 -26.36 -8.56
N PRO A 110 -0.74 -27.13 -9.00
CA PRO A 110 0.63 -26.64 -9.17
C PRO A 110 0.81 -25.61 -10.30
N ASP A 111 -0.15 -25.55 -11.23
CA ASP A 111 -0.12 -24.66 -12.40
C ASP A 111 -1.27 -23.64 -12.37
N ASP A 112 -2.01 -23.54 -11.26
CA ASP A 112 -2.97 -22.45 -11.11
C ASP A 112 -2.21 -21.17 -10.76
N ARG A 113 -2.25 -20.19 -11.67
CA ARG A 113 -1.59 -18.89 -11.50
C ARG A 113 -1.92 -18.22 -10.17
N TYR A 114 -3.18 -18.26 -9.73
CA TYR A 114 -3.59 -17.62 -8.49
C TYR A 114 -2.92 -18.30 -7.29
N VAL A 115 -2.93 -19.63 -7.26
CA VAL A 115 -2.24 -20.43 -6.23
C VAL A 115 -0.75 -20.09 -6.20
N LEU A 116 -0.09 -20.10 -7.37
CA LEU A 116 1.33 -19.75 -7.48
C LEU A 116 1.63 -18.35 -6.92
N GLU A 117 0.86 -17.33 -7.33
CA GLU A 117 1.02 -15.95 -6.85
C GLU A 117 0.83 -15.81 -5.33
N LYS A 118 -0.15 -16.51 -4.75
CA LYS A 118 -0.42 -16.38 -3.30
C LYS A 118 0.55 -17.17 -2.46
N SER A 119 0.97 -18.34 -2.91
CA SER A 119 2.05 -19.09 -2.29
C SER A 119 3.38 -18.33 -2.38
N ALA A 120 3.70 -17.73 -3.53
CA ALA A 120 4.87 -16.87 -3.69
C ALA A 120 4.89 -15.73 -2.67
N TYR A 121 3.76 -15.03 -2.53
CA TYR A 121 3.61 -13.97 -1.52
C TYR A 121 3.86 -14.47 -0.09
N HIS A 122 3.37 -15.66 0.25
CA HIS A 122 3.63 -16.30 1.55
C HIS A 122 5.11 -16.61 1.75
N TYR A 123 5.76 -17.30 0.81
CA TYR A 123 7.18 -17.62 0.88
C TYR A 123 8.05 -16.38 1.07
N ILE A 124 7.75 -15.30 0.33
CA ILE A 124 8.43 -14.01 0.51
C ILE A 124 8.23 -13.48 1.93
N ARG A 125 7.02 -13.55 2.50
CA ARG A 125 6.77 -13.11 3.88
C ARG A 125 7.51 -13.97 4.92
N SER A 126 7.70 -15.25 4.63
CA SER A 126 8.51 -16.18 5.41
C SER A 126 10.01 -16.07 5.13
N ASN A 127 10.44 -15.03 4.41
CA ASN A 127 11.84 -14.76 4.02
C ASN A 127 12.48 -15.81 3.10
N GLN A 128 11.67 -16.65 2.46
CA GLN A 128 12.07 -17.62 1.44
C GLN A 128 12.00 -16.95 0.06
N LEU A 129 12.92 -16.01 -0.18
CA LEU A 129 12.87 -15.12 -1.34
C LEU A 129 13.00 -15.86 -2.68
N GLU A 130 13.93 -16.82 -2.78
CA GLU A 130 14.18 -17.61 -3.99
C GLU A 130 12.94 -18.41 -4.41
N GLN A 131 12.32 -19.14 -3.46
CA GLN A 131 11.08 -19.89 -3.71
C GLN A 131 9.95 -18.96 -4.15
N GLY A 132 9.84 -17.78 -3.53
CA GLY A 132 8.89 -16.76 -3.94
C GLY A 132 9.13 -16.25 -5.36
N ARG A 133 10.41 -16.09 -5.76
CA ARG A 133 10.80 -15.66 -7.10
C ARG A 133 10.37 -16.68 -8.15
N GLU A 134 10.77 -17.95 -7.96
CA GLU A 134 10.47 -19.04 -8.90
C GLU A 134 8.96 -19.19 -9.13
N LEU A 135 8.16 -19.09 -8.06
CA LEU A 135 6.70 -19.20 -8.16
C LEU A 135 6.08 -18.00 -8.89
N PHE A 136 6.60 -16.78 -8.71
CA PHE A 136 6.13 -15.62 -9.48
C PHE A 136 6.55 -15.68 -10.95
N GLU A 137 7.77 -16.14 -11.25
CA GLU A 137 8.25 -16.36 -12.61
C GLU A 137 7.36 -17.39 -13.32
N LYS A 138 7.09 -18.53 -12.68
CA LYS A 138 6.15 -19.54 -13.20
C LYS A 138 4.74 -18.98 -13.40
N ALA A 139 4.24 -18.17 -12.48
CA ALA A 139 2.92 -17.54 -12.62
C ALA A 139 2.87 -16.58 -13.84
N ILE A 140 3.95 -15.85 -14.10
CA ILE A 140 4.09 -14.96 -15.25
C ILE A 140 4.12 -15.76 -16.56
N GLU A 141 4.88 -16.86 -16.60
CA GLU A 141 4.94 -17.77 -17.76
C GLU A 141 3.56 -18.33 -18.12
N ILE A 142 2.77 -18.73 -17.12
CA ILE A 142 1.40 -19.24 -17.33
C ILE A 142 0.50 -18.12 -17.86
N LYS A 143 0.45 -16.99 -17.14
CA LYS A 143 -0.31 -15.80 -17.56
C LYS A 143 0.12 -14.59 -16.75
N ALA A 144 0.94 -13.74 -17.35
CA ALA A 144 1.36 -12.47 -16.79
C ALA A 144 0.17 -11.62 -16.31
N THR A 145 0.32 -11.02 -15.12
CA THR A 145 -0.58 -9.98 -14.64
C THR A 145 0.20 -8.81 -14.10
N SER A 146 -0.47 -7.65 -14.05
CA SER A 146 0.06 -6.47 -13.38
C SER A 146 0.49 -6.78 -11.94
N TYR A 147 -0.25 -7.63 -11.22
CA TYR A 147 0.07 -8.04 -9.85
C TYR A 147 1.35 -8.87 -9.78
N SER A 148 1.51 -9.90 -10.62
CA SER A 148 2.67 -10.79 -10.59
C SER A 148 3.96 -10.01 -10.88
N HIS A 149 3.95 -9.17 -11.91
CA HIS A 149 5.08 -8.31 -12.23
C HIS A 149 5.38 -7.30 -11.11
N HIS A 150 4.35 -6.62 -10.58
CA HIS A 150 4.53 -5.68 -9.47
C HIS A 150 5.19 -6.33 -8.24
N ARG A 151 4.76 -7.54 -7.89
CA ARG A 151 5.31 -8.30 -6.77
C ARG A 151 6.71 -8.81 -7.03
N LEU A 152 7.01 -9.24 -8.25
CA LEU A 152 8.35 -9.67 -8.63
C LEU A 152 9.33 -8.50 -8.64
N GLY A 153 8.93 -7.32 -9.13
CA GLY A 153 9.75 -6.10 -9.04
C GLY A 153 10.05 -5.71 -7.60
N SER A 154 9.04 -5.77 -6.73
CA SER A 154 9.20 -5.55 -5.29
C SER A 154 10.13 -6.58 -4.62
N LEU A 155 10.08 -7.83 -5.06
CA LEU A 155 10.95 -8.90 -4.56
C LEU A 155 12.40 -8.63 -4.91
N TYR A 156 12.70 -8.23 -6.14
CA TYR A 156 14.06 -7.90 -6.56
C TYR A 156 14.67 -6.77 -5.72
N LEU A 157 13.89 -5.73 -5.38
CA LEU A 157 14.36 -4.70 -4.44
C LEU A 157 14.68 -5.24 -3.04
N ARG A 158 13.90 -6.21 -2.56
CA ARG A 158 14.13 -6.87 -1.27
C ARG A 158 15.33 -7.81 -1.31
N MET A 159 15.58 -8.47 -2.43
CA MET A 159 16.77 -9.31 -2.61
C MET A 159 18.05 -8.46 -2.65
N ASP A 160 17.99 -7.30 -3.31
CA ASP A 160 19.09 -6.33 -3.37
C ASP A 160 19.40 -5.76 -1.97
N THR A 161 18.36 -5.36 -1.25
CA THR A 161 18.50 -4.81 0.11
C THR A 161 17.53 -5.53 1.04
N PRO A 162 17.97 -6.51 1.84
CA PRO A 162 17.08 -7.31 2.70
C PRO A 162 16.30 -6.50 3.75
N THR A 163 16.80 -5.33 4.14
CA THR A 163 16.10 -4.38 5.01
C THR A 163 15.04 -3.54 4.27
N TYR A 164 14.99 -3.63 2.93
CA TYR A 164 13.96 -3.00 2.13
C TYR A 164 12.61 -3.58 2.48
N THR A 165 11.87 -2.77 3.19
CA THR A 165 10.49 -2.99 3.53
C THR A 165 9.77 -1.71 3.09
N TYR A 166 8.66 -1.85 2.37
CA TYR A 166 7.84 -0.69 1.94
C TYR A 166 7.51 0.26 3.08
N VAL A 167 7.49 -0.28 4.30
CA VAL A 167 7.48 0.44 5.55
C VAL A 167 8.34 -0.40 6.49
N PRO A 168 9.48 0.10 7.02
CA PRO A 168 10.13 -0.56 8.14
C PRO A 168 9.08 -0.73 9.22
N VAL A 169 9.06 -1.90 9.87
CA VAL A 169 8.36 -1.99 11.16
C VAL A 169 9.00 -0.92 12.02
N ASN A 170 8.29 0.19 12.21
CA ASN A 170 8.76 1.24 13.06
C ASN A 170 8.57 0.68 14.47
N LYS A 171 9.68 0.42 15.15
CA LYS A 171 9.66 -0.16 16.50
C LYS A 171 8.95 0.76 17.51
N GLN A 172 8.79 2.04 17.17
CA GLN A 172 8.03 3.01 17.97
C GLN A 172 6.52 2.87 17.73
N PHE A 173 6.10 2.36 16.57
CA PHE A 173 4.70 2.14 16.25
C PHE A 173 4.16 0.90 16.96
N SER A 174 2.90 0.98 17.38
CA SER A 174 2.17 -0.21 17.84
C SER A 174 2.07 -1.25 16.72
N THR A 175 1.75 -2.50 17.05
CA THR A 175 1.49 -3.53 16.03
C THR A 175 0.38 -3.11 15.07
N GLU A 176 -0.68 -2.47 15.58
CA GLU A 176 -1.81 -2.02 14.77
C GLU A 176 -1.42 -0.86 13.84
N THR A 177 -0.67 0.12 14.35
CA THR A 177 -0.14 1.26 13.59
C THR A 177 0.80 0.77 12.47
N ASN A 178 1.69 -0.19 12.76
CA ASN A 178 2.56 -0.80 11.76
C ASN A 178 1.79 -1.52 10.64
N VAL A 179 0.70 -2.23 11.00
CA VAL A 179 -0.17 -2.89 10.01
C VAL A 179 -0.86 -1.84 9.13
N PHE A 180 -1.32 -0.74 9.73
CA PHE A 180 -1.98 0.34 9.02
C PHE A 180 -1.01 1.09 8.09
N ALA A 181 0.19 1.41 8.57
CA ALA A 181 1.26 2.02 7.79
C ALA A 181 1.58 1.20 6.53
N LYS A 182 1.69 -0.13 6.69
CA LYS A 182 1.95 -1.06 5.59
C LYS A 182 0.88 -1.03 4.50
N VAL A 183 -0.38 -0.79 4.86
CA VAL A 183 -1.50 -0.72 3.91
C VAL A 183 -1.50 0.61 3.16
N LEU A 184 -1.19 1.70 3.86
CA LEU A 184 -1.06 3.02 3.26
C LEU A 184 0.15 3.12 2.33
N LYS A 185 1.21 2.33 2.58
CA LYS A 185 2.47 2.34 1.82
C LYS A 185 3.09 3.75 1.79
N HIS A 186 3.26 4.37 2.96
CA HIS A 186 3.96 5.64 3.05
C HIS A 186 5.47 5.42 3.22
N ALA A 187 6.29 5.95 2.30
CA ALA A 187 7.74 5.85 2.39
C ALA A 187 8.33 6.95 3.28
N GLN A 188 8.63 6.58 4.54
CA GLN A 188 9.26 7.48 5.54
C GLN A 188 10.68 7.91 5.14
N SER A 189 11.44 7.01 4.51
CA SER A 189 12.79 7.29 4.02
C SER A 189 13.02 6.67 2.64
N ILE A 190 13.74 7.39 1.79
CA ILE A 190 14.13 6.94 0.45
C ILE A 190 15.65 6.81 0.45
N PRO A 191 16.20 5.60 0.67
CA PRO A 191 17.64 5.41 0.70
C PRO A 191 18.23 5.62 -0.70
N PRO A 192 19.44 6.19 -0.82
CA PRO A 192 20.13 6.26 -2.11
C PRO A 192 20.45 4.84 -2.61
N ARG A 193 20.38 4.64 -3.93
CA ARG A 193 20.67 3.38 -4.61
C ARG A 193 21.54 3.61 -5.82
N GLU A 194 22.24 2.55 -6.21
CA GLU A 194 22.96 2.47 -7.47
C GLU A 194 22.32 1.42 -8.40
N ARG A 195 22.55 1.57 -9.69
CA ARG A 195 22.07 0.61 -10.69
C ARG A 195 22.87 -0.69 -10.58
N ASN A 196 22.15 -1.80 -10.48
CA ASN A 196 22.69 -3.14 -10.59
C ASN A 196 21.67 -4.06 -11.27
N GLU A 197 22.02 -5.34 -11.43
CA GLU A 197 21.16 -6.32 -12.11
C GLU A 197 19.77 -6.43 -11.45
N LEU A 198 19.70 -6.54 -10.13
CA LEU A 198 18.45 -6.70 -9.38
C LEU A 198 17.59 -5.43 -9.47
N ILE A 199 18.21 -4.26 -9.35
CA ILE A 199 17.54 -2.96 -9.51
C ILE A 199 16.99 -2.79 -10.93
N ASN A 200 17.72 -3.23 -11.96
CA ASN A 200 17.24 -3.20 -13.34
C ASN A 200 16.05 -4.14 -13.55
N LYS A 201 16.11 -5.36 -13.00
CA LYS A 201 14.98 -6.30 -13.02
C LYS A 201 13.75 -5.73 -12.29
N ALA A 202 13.97 -5.02 -11.17
CA ALA A 202 12.89 -4.36 -10.45
C ALA A 202 12.18 -3.30 -11.31
N GLY A 203 12.95 -2.41 -11.93
CA GLY A 203 12.43 -1.38 -12.85
C GLY A 203 11.65 -1.99 -14.01
N TYR A 204 12.24 -2.99 -14.69
CA TYR A 204 11.59 -3.72 -15.78
C TYR A 204 10.23 -4.27 -15.38
N HIS A 205 10.14 -4.97 -14.23
CA HIS A 205 8.87 -5.55 -13.80
C HIS A 205 7.85 -4.51 -13.34
N PHE A 206 8.27 -3.36 -12.80
CA PHE A 206 7.33 -2.27 -12.56
C PHE A 206 6.77 -1.69 -13.87
N GLU A 207 7.59 -1.55 -14.90
CA GLU A 207 7.14 -1.09 -16.22
C GLU A 207 6.17 -2.09 -16.86
N GLN A 208 6.50 -3.39 -16.86
CA GLN A 208 5.60 -4.45 -17.33
C GLN A 208 4.28 -4.48 -16.56
N SER A 209 4.31 -4.23 -15.25
CA SER A 209 3.10 -4.10 -14.45
C SER A 209 2.20 -2.96 -14.91
N LEU A 210 2.81 -1.83 -15.28
CA LEU A 210 2.13 -0.63 -15.76
C LEU A 210 1.70 -0.72 -17.22
N GLU A 211 2.32 -1.58 -18.03
CA GLU A 211 1.85 -1.90 -19.39
C GLU A 211 0.57 -2.73 -19.33
N LEU A 212 0.51 -3.72 -18.44
CA LEU A 212 -0.68 -4.57 -18.26
C LEU A 212 -1.84 -3.84 -17.56
N CYS A 213 -1.52 -2.90 -16.67
CA CYS A 213 -2.51 -2.06 -16.00
C CYS A 213 -1.96 -0.65 -15.78
N HIS A 214 -2.28 0.25 -16.71
CA HIS A 214 -1.82 1.64 -16.67
C HIS A 214 -2.24 2.41 -15.41
N GLU A 215 -3.30 1.97 -14.74
CA GLU A 215 -3.88 2.57 -13.54
C GLU A 215 -3.41 1.92 -12.22
N SER A 216 -2.38 1.07 -12.27
CA SER A 216 -1.84 0.42 -11.06
C SER A 216 -1.15 1.43 -10.15
N SER A 217 -1.91 2.03 -9.24
CA SER A 217 -1.40 3.00 -8.25
C SER A 217 -0.26 2.44 -7.40
N ALA A 218 -0.31 1.15 -7.08
CA ALA A 218 0.76 0.48 -6.34
C ALA A 218 2.08 0.38 -7.14
N ALA A 219 2.02 0.05 -8.43
CA ALA A 219 3.21 -0.04 -9.27
C ALA A 219 3.78 1.35 -9.61
N LEU A 220 2.89 2.34 -9.82
CA LEU A 220 3.31 3.74 -9.99
C LEU A 220 4.02 4.28 -8.76
N TYR A 221 3.46 4.06 -7.57
CA TYR A 221 4.08 4.51 -6.34
C TYR A 221 5.49 3.90 -6.18
N ASP A 222 5.60 2.59 -6.39
CA ASP A 222 6.84 1.86 -6.16
C ASP A 222 7.92 2.19 -7.21
N ILE A 223 7.55 2.45 -8.47
CA ILE A 223 8.49 2.89 -9.50
C ILE A 223 8.96 4.35 -9.29
N ILE A 224 8.10 5.24 -8.76
CA ILE A 224 8.50 6.60 -8.38
C ILE A 224 9.59 6.53 -7.29
N LEU A 225 9.35 5.75 -6.24
CA LEU A 225 10.33 5.56 -5.17
C LEU A 225 11.66 5.00 -5.67
N LEU A 226 11.60 4.04 -6.60
CA LEU A 226 12.80 3.50 -7.23
C LEU A 226 13.60 4.60 -7.96
N TYR A 227 12.95 5.39 -8.81
CA TYR A 227 13.64 6.47 -9.54
C TYR A 227 14.15 7.57 -8.60
N MET A 228 13.41 7.91 -7.54
CA MET A 228 13.88 8.83 -6.51
C MET A 228 15.14 8.30 -5.79
N SER A 229 15.17 7.00 -5.45
CA SER A 229 16.34 6.38 -4.80
C SER A 229 17.58 6.38 -5.68
N LEU A 230 17.39 6.31 -7.00
CA LEU A 230 18.45 6.36 -8.01
C LEU A 230 18.86 7.79 -8.39
N LYS A 231 18.18 8.80 -7.81
CA LYS A 231 18.32 10.23 -8.17
C LYS A 231 17.98 10.53 -9.64
N GLU A 232 17.18 9.67 -10.27
CA GLU A 232 16.68 9.86 -11.63
C GLU A 232 15.36 10.67 -11.58
N TYR A 233 15.47 11.94 -11.19
CA TYR A 233 14.30 12.77 -10.84
C TYR A 233 13.36 13.05 -12.01
N ASP A 234 13.87 13.14 -13.25
CA ASP A 234 13.04 13.30 -14.44
C ASP A 234 12.10 12.10 -14.67
N ASN A 235 12.63 10.88 -14.47
CA ASN A 235 11.83 9.66 -14.52
C ASN A 235 10.80 9.67 -13.39
N ALA A 236 11.21 9.96 -12.14
CA ALA A 236 10.29 10.04 -11.01
C ALA A 236 9.14 11.03 -11.26
N ARG A 237 9.44 12.22 -11.81
CA ARG A 237 8.47 13.27 -12.15
C ARG A 237 7.47 12.80 -13.20
N LYS A 238 7.93 12.14 -14.26
CA LYS A 238 7.07 11.54 -15.30
C LYS A 238 6.03 10.59 -14.70
N TYR A 239 6.44 9.73 -13.77
CA TYR A 239 5.51 8.79 -13.13
C TYR A 239 4.62 9.45 -12.06
N CYS A 240 5.10 10.50 -11.36
CA CYS A 240 4.28 11.31 -10.46
C CYS A 240 3.09 11.95 -11.18
N GLU A 241 3.28 12.53 -12.37
CA GLU A 241 2.19 13.12 -13.15
C GLU A 241 1.14 12.08 -13.56
N ARG A 242 1.59 10.86 -13.93
CA ARG A 242 0.69 9.73 -14.16
C ARG A 242 -0.07 9.35 -12.88
N PHE A 243 0.62 9.26 -11.75
CA PHE A 243 0.02 8.89 -10.47
C PHE A 243 -1.07 9.89 -10.05
N LYS A 244 -0.80 11.20 -10.17
CA LYS A 244 -1.79 12.27 -9.93
C LYS A 244 -3.08 12.08 -10.71
N SER A 245 -3.01 11.63 -11.96
CA SER A 245 -4.20 11.44 -12.80
C SER A 245 -5.14 10.34 -12.28
N ILE A 246 -4.62 9.36 -11.53
CA ILE A 246 -5.34 8.18 -11.06
C ILE A 246 -5.89 8.36 -9.64
N VAL A 247 -5.17 9.09 -8.76
CA VAL A 247 -5.51 9.17 -7.33
C VAL A 247 -6.59 10.19 -6.98
N LYS A 248 -7.13 10.91 -7.96
CA LYS A 248 -8.06 12.05 -7.76
C LYS A 248 -9.27 11.74 -6.88
N ASP A 249 -9.73 10.48 -6.87
CA ASP A 249 -10.94 10.06 -6.15
C ASP A 249 -10.66 9.29 -4.85
N ILE A 250 -9.41 9.18 -4.42
CA ILE A 250 -9.02 8.42 -3.22
C ILE A 250 -8.22 9.31 -2.28
N LYS A 251 -8.92 9.92 -1.31
CA LYS A 251 -8.37 10.90 -0.35
C LYS A 251 -7.04 10.48 0.29
N MET A 252 -6.94 9.24 0.81
CA MET A 252 -5.70 8.72 1.40
C MET A 252 -4.54 8.65 0.39
N GLN A 253 -4.82 8.35 -0.88
CA GLN A 253 -3.80 8.32 -1.92
C GLN A 253 -3.42 9.73 -2.38
N ASP A 254 -4.32 10.69 -2.28
CA ASP A 254 -4.02 12.10 -2.50
C ASP A 254 -3.05 12.65 -1.44
N VAL A 255 -3.24 12.30 -0.16
CA VAL A 255 -2.26 12.63 0.90
C VAL A 255 -0.89 12.03 0.56
N ASN A 256 -0.83 10.72 0.30
CA ASN A 256 0.42 10.05 -0.06
C ASN A 256 1.08 10.65 -1.31
N PHE A 257 0.29 11.01 -2.32
CA PHE A 257 0.78 11.65 -3.53
C PHE A 257 1.43 12.99 -3.22
N ASN A 258 0.71 13.87 -2.51
CA ASN A 258 1.21 15.20 -2.22
C ASN A 258 2.48 15.14 -1.35
N ILE A 259 2.55 14.26 -0.37
CA ILE A 259 3.80 14.08 0.41
C ILE A 259 4.93 13.55 -0.47
N LEU A 260 4.68 12.51 -1.28
CA LEU A 260 5.69 11.94 -2.17
C LEU A 260 6.23 12.97 -3.17
N PHE A 261 5.34 13.75 -3.77
CA PHE A 261 5.71 14.77 -4.72
C PHE A 261 6.43 15.94 -4.03
N GLY A 262 6.00 16.34 -2.84
CA GLY A 262 6.71 17.31 -2.01
C GLY A 262 8.16 16.88 -1.80
N ARG A 263 8.38 15.64 -1.34
CA ARG A 263 9.72 15.05 -1.14
C ARG A 263 10.54 14.99 -2.42
N LEU A 264 9.93 14.66 -3.56
CA LEU A 264 10.59 14.68 -4.87
C LEU A 264 11.12 16.07 -5.19
N CYS A 265 10.31 17.11 -5.04
CA CYS A 265 10.74 18.48 -5.31
C CYS A 265 11.92 18.90 -4.42
N ILE A 266 11.89 18.56 -3.12
CA ILE A 266 13.01 18.86 -2.21
C ILE A 266 14.29 18.13 -2.63
N LYS A 267 14.20 16.82 -2.91
CA LYS A 267 15.36 16.03 -3.36
C LYS A 267 15.94 16.48 -4.69
N GLU A 268 15.07 16.91 -5.60
CA GLU A 268 15.50 17.49 -6.88
C GLU A 268 16.21 18.82 -6.67
N ALA A 269 15.66 19.71 -5.81
CA ALA A 269 16.29 20.98 -5.46
C ALA A 269 17.70 20.77 -4.89
N ASP A 270 17.89 19.82 -3.98
CA ASP A 270 19.20 19.51 -3.41
C ASP A 270 20.27 19.10 -4.45
N GLY A 271 19.84 18.64 -5.64
CA GLY A 271 20.71 18.28 -6.76
C GLY A 271 20.92 19.38 -7.80
N LYS A 272 20.23 20.52 -7.71
CA LYS A 272 20.41 21.65 -8.63
C LYS A 272 21.60 22.51 -8.23
N ASN A 273 22.16 23.24 -9.19
CA ASN A 273 23.21 24.24 -8.93
C ASN A 273 22.66 25.65 -8.92
N ASP A 274 21.60 25.91 -9.68
CA ASP A 274 20.97 27.21 -9.80
C ASP A 274 20.07 27.50 -8.60
N GLU A 275 20.28 28.64 -7.92
CA GLU A 275 19.57 28.99 -6.68
C GLU A 275 18.10 29.37 -6.92
N GLU A 276 17.76 29.91 -8.10
CA GLU A 276 16.37 30.25 -8.45
C GLU A 276 15.57 28.97 -8.72
N GLU A 277 16.13 28.03 -9.49
CA GLU A 277 15.53 26.70 -9.69
C GLU A 277 15.35 25.95 -8.36
N LYS A 278 16.34 26.03 -7.46
CA LYS A 278 16.25 25.44 -6.11
C LYS A 278 15.08 26.00 -5.33
N ASP A 279 14.96 27.33 -5.26
CA ASP A 279 13.90 27.96 -4.49
C ASP A 279 12.53 27.64 -5.08
N GLN A 280 12.39 27.69 -6.41
CA GLN A 280 11.16 27.34 -7.10
C GLN A 280 10.73 25.89 -6.84
N LEU A 281 11.68 24.94 -6.86
CA LEU A 281 11.41 23.54 -6.52
C LEU A 281 11.02 23.39 -5.06
N ARG A 282 11.74 24.05 -4.13
CA ARG A 282 11.43 23.99 -2.70
C ARG A 282 10.04 24.54 -2.41
N ARG A 283 9.69 25.70 -2.96
CA ARG A 283 8.35 26.29 -2.85
C ARG A 283 7.27 25.33 -3.38
N THR A 284 7.50 24.74 -4.55
CA THR A 284 6.59 23.73 -5.11
C THR A 284 6.44 22.53 -4.17
N GLY A 285 7.52 22.12 -3.50
CA GLY A 285 7.50 21.07 -2.49
C GLY A 285 6.66 21.44 -1.27
N MET A 286 6.83 22.66 -0.75
CA MET A 286 6.06 23.18 0.38
C MET A 286 4.56 23.31 0.04
N ASP A 287 4.22 23.77 -1.16
CA ASP A 287 2.83 23.81 -1.62
C ASP A 287 2.18 22.42 -1.64
N ARG A 288 2.95 21.39 -2.02
CA ARG A 288 2.49 20.00 -1.96
C ARG A 288 2.27 19.54 -0.52
N PHE A 289 3.15 19.88 0.41
CA PHE A 289 2.95 19.58 1.82
C PHE A 289 1.69 20.25 2.40
N VAL A 290 1.43 21.52 2.07
CA VAL A 290 0.17 22.19 2.45
C VAL A 290 -1.05 21.44 1.92
N LEU A 291 -1.02 21.00 0.65
CA LEU A 291 -2.11 20.20 0.07
C LEU A 291 -2.27 18.85 0.78
N ALA A 292 -1.15 18.19 1.12
CA ALA A 292 -1.20 16.94 1.88
C ALA A 292 -1.89 17.12 3.23
N LEU A 293 -1.53 18.18 3.98
CA LEU A 293 -2.13 18.49 5.28
C LEU A 293 -3.63 18.79 5.17
N LYS A 294 -4.04 19.57 4.16
CA LYS A 294 -5.47 19.83 3.88
C LYS A 294 -6.24 18.54 3.59
N SER A 295 -5.71 17.68 2.72
CA SER A 295 -6.33 16.39 2.38
C SER A 295 -6.35 15.42 3.57
N ALA A 296 -5.35 15.49 4.46
CA ALA A 296 -5.27 14.66 5.67
C ALA A 296 -6.42 14.95 6.63
N VAL A 297 -6.76 16.22 6.84
CA VAL A 297 -7.87 16.64 7.72
C VAL A 297 -9.23 16.22 7.16
N GLU A 298 -9.35 15.96 5.87
CA GLU A 298 -10.61 15.44 5.30
C GLU A 298 -10.85 13.94 5.56
N CYS A 299 -9.85 13.21 6.07
CA CYS A 299 -9.90 11.75 6.24
C CYS A 299 -10.41 11.30 7.63
N LEU A 300 -11.23 12.13 8.31
CA LEU A 300 -11.60 11.98 9.72
C LEU A 300 -12.25 10.62 10.09
N PRO A 301 -11.92 10.07 11.29
CA PRO A 301 -11.13 10.71 12.35
C PRO A 301 -9.62 10.68 12.08
N PHE A 302 -9.02 11.87 12.06
CA PHE A 302 -7.59 12.13 11.96
C PHE A 302 -7.03 11.84 13.35
N ASN A 303 -6.46 10.66 13.51
CA ASN A 303 -5.99 10.17 14.80
C ASN A 303 -4.46 10.19 14.85
N LYS A 304 -3.93 10.03 16.06
CA LYS A 304 -2.51 9.87 16.33
C LYS A 304 -1.76 8.91 15.38
N ASP A 305 -2.37 7.79 14.98
CA ASP A 305 -1.72 6.83 14.05
C ASP A 305 -1.42 7.47 12.69
N LEU A 306 -2.35 8.26 12.13
CA LEU A 306 -2.15 8.93 10.85
C LEU A 306 -1.11 10.04 10.92
N ILE A 307 -1.08 10.78 12.03
CA ILE A 307 -0.07 11.81 12.30
C ILE A 307 1.34 11.19 12.26
N GLU A 308 1.50 10.03 12.90
CA GLU A 308 2.75 9.30 12.95
C GLU A 308 3.13 8.68 11.60
N ILE A 309 2.18 8.04 10.91
CA ILE A 309 2.44 7.33 9.65
C ILE A 309 2.88 8.26 8.54
N TRP A 310 2.23 9.42 8.41
CA TRP A 310 2.51 10.40 7.36
C TRP A 310 3.61 11.41 7.73
N GLU A 311 4.23 11.24 8.90
CA GLU A 311 5.26 12.16 9.40
C GLU A 311 4.77 13.62 9.38
N ILE A 312 3.50 13.81 9.74
CA ILE A 312 2.81 15.12 9.71
C ILE A 312 3.57 16.13 10.56
N LYS A 313 4.19 15.66 11.65
CA LYS A 313 4.99 16.52 12.51
C LYS A 313 6.20 17.11 11.80
N GLU A 314 6.97 16.28 11.11
CA GLU A 314 8.15 16.72 10.37
C GLU A 314 7.75 17.66 9.23
N ILE A 315 6.65 17.36 8.54
CA ILE A 315 6.10 18.24 7.49
C ILE A 315 5.73 19.63 8.06
N ILE A 316 5.13 19.67 9.25
CA ILE A 316 4.78 20.94 9.92
C ILE A 316 6.04 21.73 10.28
N LEU A 317 7.06 21.05 10.81
CA LEU A 317 8.33 21.69 11.16
C LEU A 317 9.03 22.25 9.91
N ASP A 318 9.14 21.46 8.84
CA ASP A 318 9.71 21.89 7.55
C ASP A 318 8.97 23.14 7.00
N LEU A 319 7.63 23.14 7.06
CA LEU A 319 6.81 24.27 6.62
C LEU A 319 7.01 25.52 7.51
N TYR A 320 7.15 25.33 8.82
CA TYR A 320 7.37 26.42 9.77
C TYR A 320 8.75 27.06 9.58
N GLU A 321 9.79 26.23 9.47
CA GLU A 321 11.17 26.68 9.25
C GLU A 321 11.30 27.42 7.91
N TYR A 322 10.75 26.86 6.82
CA TYR A 322 10.69 27.55 5.52
C TYR A 322 9.87 28.84 5.61
N GLY A 323 8.78 28.82 6.38
CA GLY A 323 7.88 29.94 6.65
C GLY A 323 8.50 31.11 7.43
N ASN A 324 9.68 30.95 8.05
CA ASN A 324 10.40 32.09 8.63
C ASN A 324 10.82 33.11 7.56
N GLY A 325 10.89 32.72 6.28
CA GLY A 325 11.01 33.62 5.14
C GLY A 325 9.70 33.93 4.41
N ASN A 326 8.57 33.32 4.79
CA ASN A 326 7.27 33.45 4.11
C ASN A 326 6.09 33.36 5.10
N THR A 327 5.44 34.50 5.33
CA THR A 327 4.38 34.67 6.33
C THR A 327 3.12 33.82 6.06
N GLU A 328 2.87 33.39 4.83
CA GLU A 328 1.69 32.58 4.49
C GLU A 328 1.81 31.15 5.02
N TYR A 329 2.97 30.50 4.85
CA TYR A 329 3.19 29.15 5.38
C TYR A 329 3.17 29.13 6.90
N LYS A 330 3.82 30.13 7.54
CA LYS A 330 3.82 30.26 9.00
C LYS A 330 2.40 30.40 9.53
N LYS A 331 1.58 31.28 8.93
CA LYS A 331 0.17 31.44 9.30
C LYS A 331 -0.61 30.14 9.13
N PHE A 332 -0.46 29.46 8.00
CA PHE A 332 -1.14 28.19 7.74
C PHE A 332 -0.78 27.13 8.79
N VAL A 333 0.50 27.00 9.15
CA VAL A 333 0.95 26.03 10.16
C VAL A 333 0.27 26.29 11.51
N LEU A 334 0.23 27.53 11.97
CA LEU A 334 -0.38 27.90 13.25
C LEU A 334 -1.89 27.57 13.26
N GLU A 335 -2.60 27.96 12.20
CA GLU A 335 -4.03 27.63 12.02
C GLU A 335 -4.27 26.11 11.99
N PHE A 336 -3.39 25.37 11.32
CA PHE A 336 -3.48 23.92 11.20
C PHE A 336 -3.28 23.22 12.55
N ILE A 337 -2.24 23.60 13.32
CA ILE A 337 -1.97 23.04 14.65
C ILE A 337 -3.19 23.22 15.56
N HIS A 338 -3.80 24.41 15.57
CA HIS A 338 -4.99 24.67 16.37
C HIS A 338 -6.21 23.86 15.92
N SER A 339 -6.33 23.54 14.63
CA SER A 339 -7.47 22.79 14.10
C SER A 339 -7.46 21.30 14.46
N VAL A 340 -6.33 20.77 14.95
CA VAL A 340 -6.17 19.36 15.30
C VAL A 340 -5.77 19.21 16.76
N GLU A 341 -6.70 18.72 17.59
CA GLU A 341 -6.52 18.58 19.05
C GLU A 341 -5.24 17.80 19.44
N ASP A 342 -4.96 16.69 18.76
CA ASP A 342 -3.75 15.87 18.99
C ASP A 342 -2.45 16.65 18.74
N LEU A 343 -2.44 17.60 17.79
CA LEU A 343 -1.28 18.43 17.48
C LEU A 343 -1.18 19.62 18.43
N ALA A 344 -2.31 20.27 18.74
CA ALA A 344 -2.36 21.37 19.70
C ALA A 344 -1.82 20.95 21.06
N ASN A 345 -2.06 19.72 21.51
CA ASN A 345 -1.57 19.23 22.80
C ASN A 345 -0.12 18.70 22.76
N ASP A 346 0.55 18.73 21.60
CA ASP A 346 1.93 18.27 21.48
C ASP A 346 2.93 19.31 22.01
N LYS A 347 3.88 18.86 22.84
CA LYS A 347 4.88 19.75 23.47
C LYS A 347 5.75 20.50 22.45
N ALA A 348 6.09 19.89 21.32
CA ALA A 348 6.91 20.54 20.31
C ALA A 348 6.18 21.73 19.68
N PHE A 349 4.86 21.61 19.46
CA PHE A 349 4.04 22.64 18.84
C PHE A 349 3.56 23.71 19.83
N GLN A 350 3.43 23.38 21.11
CA GLN A 350 3.17 24.38 22.16
C GLN A 350 4.26 25.47 22.21
N ASN A 351 5.53 25.10 21.99
CA ASN A 351 6.61 26.08 21.90
C ASN A 351 6.47 26.98 20.66
N ILE A 352 6.12 26.41 19.50
CA ILE A 352 5.86 27.17 18.27
C ILE A 352 4.71 28.17 18.45
N LEU A 353 3.62 27.73 19.09
CA LEU A 353 2.47 28.57 19.38
C LEU A 353 2.87 29.73 20.31
N HIS A 354 3.58 29.44 21.40
CA HIS A 354 4.05 30.46 22.34
C HIS A 354 5.03 31.46 21.71
N GLU A 355 5.94 31.01 20.85
CA GLU A 355 6.88 31.89 20.12
C GLU A 355 6.18 32.77 19.08
N SER A 356 4.96 32.41 18.65
CA SER A 356 4.18 33.17 17.68
C SER A 356 3.24 34.22 18.31
N GLU A 357 2.96 34.09 19.62
CA GLU A 357 2.16 35.04 20.42
C GLU A 357 3.00 36.19 21.00
N LEU A 358 4.34 36.05 20.98
CA LEU A 358 5.33 37.07 21.36
C LEU A 358 5.80 37.86 20.14
#